data_AF-A0A9D9F2D2-F1
#
_entry.id   AF-A0A9D9F2D2-F1
#
_cell.length_a   1.000
_cell.length_b   1.000
_cell.length_c   1.000
_cell.angle_alpha   90.00
_cell.angle_beta   90.00
_cell.angle_gamma   90.00
#
_symmetry.space_group_name_H-M   'P 1'
#
loop_
_entity.id
_entity.type
_entity.pdbx_description
1 polymer ?
#
loop_
_entity_poly.entity_id
_entity_poly.type
_entity_poly.pdbx_seq_one_letter_code
_entity_poly.pdbx_strand_id
1 'polypeptide(L)'
;MKSSDNYHLKKSKLLFKVYGGFILFSLFISIVIRPLFDENLYFLDLLVGLPVLITVFLSPLGLYYSIKSIKQKEASKVLRYKYLYYHLFFCVLILLFISVFITDVKQFF
;
A
#
# COMPACT_ATOMS: atom_id res chain seq x y z
N MET A 1 3.52 5.54 32.54
CA MET A 1 2.50 4.53 32.19
C MET A 1 2.70 4.11 30.73
N LYS A 2 3.22 2.90 30.46
CA LYS A 2 3.20 2.34 29.09
C LYS A 2 1.75 1.98 28.80
N SER A 3 1.09 2.70 27.88
CA SER A 3 -0.21 2.27 27.36
C SER A 3 -0.05 0.83 26.85
N SER A 4 -0.72 -0.13 27.49
CA SER A 4 -0.83 -1.51 27.01
C SER A 4 -1.61 -1.58 25.70
N ASP A 5 -2.31 -0.50 25.35
CA ASP A 5 -3.11 -0.43 24.15
C ASP A 5 -2.24 0.01 22.97
N ASN A 6 -1.92 -0.96 22.12
CA ASN A 6 -1.16 -0.77 20.87
C ASN A 6 -2.11 -0.49 19.70
N TYR A 7 -3.14 0.34 19.94
CA TYR A 7 -4.26 0.51 19.03
C TYR A 7 -3.80 1.02 17.65
N HIS A 8 -3.00 2.09 17.60
CA HIS A 8 -2.58 2.67 16.32
C HIS A 8 -1.60 1.77 15.58
N LEU A 9 -0.70 1.12 16.31
CA LEU A 9 0.21 0.14 15.72
C LEU A 9 -0.57 -1.04 15.13
N LYS A 10 -1.55 -1.60 15.84
CA LYS A 10 -2.40 -2.68 15.34
C LYS A 10 -3.13 -2.27 14.05
N LYS A 11 -3.69 -1.06 14.01
CA LYS A 11 -4.33 -0.51 12.79
C LYS A 11 -3.33 -0.35 11.64
N SER A 12 -2.16 0.22 11.91
CA SER A 12 -1.09 0.38 10.90
C SER A 12 -0.63 -0.97 10.33
N LYS A 13 -0.48 -1.99 11.19
CA LYS A 13 -0.14 -3.36 10.78
C LYS A 13 -1.24 -4.00 9.92
N LEU A 14 -2.50 -3.82 10.32
CA LEU A 14 -3.64 -4.36 9.58
C LEU A 14 -3.69 -3.76 8.18
N LEU A 15 -3.57 -2.43 8.06
CA LEU A 15 -3.55 -1.75 6.77
C LEU A 15 -2.41 -2.26 5.89
N PHE A 16 -1.19 -2.38 6.43
CA PHE A 16 -0.05 -2.95 5.70
C PHE A 16 -0.34 -4.36 5.16
N LYS A 17 -0.93 -5.23 5.99
CA LYS A 17 -1.29 -6.59 5.57
C LYS A 17 -2.35 -6.60 4.48
N VAL A 18 -3.37 -5.74 4.59
CA VAL A 18 -4.48 -5.69 3.64
C VAL A 18 -3.99 -5.22 2.27
N TYR A 19 -3.39 -4.03 2.18
CA TYR A 19 -2.94 -3.54 0.87
C TYR A 19 -1.73 -4.34 0.36
N GLY A 20 -0.83 -4.78 1.24
CA GLY A 20 0.32 -5.61 0.85
C GLY A 20 -0.13 -6.95 0.27
N GLY A 21 -1.16 -7.57 0.88
CA GLY A 21 -1.78 -8.78 0.35
C GLY A 21 -2.43 -8.54 -1.02
N PHE A 22 -3.14 -7.42 -1.19
CA PHE A 22 -3.72 -7.06 -2.49
C PHE A 22 -2.66 -6.80 -3.57
N ILE A 23 -1.54 -6.15 -3.24
CA ILE A 23 -0.44 -5.96 -4.20
C ILE A 23 0.16 -7.30 -4.60
N LEU A 24 0.43 -8.19 -3.64
CA LEU A 24 0.96 -9.52 -3.94
C LEU A 24 -0.01 -10.33 -4.80
N PHE A 25 -1.32 -10.21 -4.54
CA PHE A 25 -2.35 -10.80 -5.37
C PHE A 25 -2.31 -10.23 -6.79
N SER A 26 -2.26 -8.90 -6.98
CA SER A 26 -2.13 -8.28 -8.30
C SER A 26 -0.89 -8.75 -9.05
N LEU A 27 0.25 -8.81 -8.37
CA LEU A 27 1.50 -9.29 -8.97
C LEU A 27 1.37 -10.75 -9.42
N PHE A 28 0.74 -11.59 -8.61
CA PHE A 28 0.46 -12.98 -8.98
C PHE A 28 -0.44 -13.07 -10.22
N ILE A 29 -1.52 -12.28 -10.28
CA ILE A 29 -2.39 -12.22 -11.45
C ILE A 29 -1.62 -11.73 -12.69
N SER A 30 -0.83 -10.66 -12.58
CA SER A 30 -0.08 -10.08 -13.70
C SER A 30 1.02 -10.99 -14.24
N ILE A 31 1.75 -11.69 -13.36
CA ILE A 31 2.95 -12.45 -13.74
C ILE A 31 2.62 -13.91 -14.05
N VAL A 32 1.69 -14.51 -13.30
CA VAL A 32 1.41 -15.96 -13.39
C VAL A 32 0.16 -16.23 -14.19
N ILE A 33 -0.93 -15.54 -13.89
CA ILE A 33 -2.25 -15.87 -14.48
C ILE A 33 -2.38 -15.26 -15.87
N ARG A 34 -2.09 -13.97 -16.04
CA ARG A 34 -2.28 -13.26 -17.32
C ARG A 34 -1.57 -13.94 -18.51
N PRO A 35 -0.31 -14.41 -18.41
CA PRO A 35 0.35 -15.06 -19.54
C PRO A 35 -0.26 -16.40 -19.96
N LEU A 36 -1.16 -16.99 -19.17
CA LEU A 36 -1.84 -18.25 -19.49
C LEU A 36 -3.08 -18.05 -20.38
N PHE A 37 -3.46 -16.79 -20.64
CA PHE A 37 -4.60 -16.44 -21.48
C PHE A 37 -4.12 -15.63 -22.67
N ASP A 38 -4.46 -16.07 -23.88
CA ASP A 38 -4.09 -15.41 -25.13
C ASP A 38 -4.92 -14.14 -25.42
N GLU A 39 -6.03 -13.95 -24.70
CA GLU A 39 -6.95 -12.83 -24.89
C GLU A 39 -6.85 -11.77 -23.79
N ASN A 40 -7.12 -10.51 -24.16
CA ASN A 40 -7.27 -9.40 -23.21
C ASN A 40 -8.56 -9.56 -22.40
N LEU A 41 -8.49 -10.34 -21.33
CA LEU A 41 -9.56 -10.46 -20.35
C LEU A 41 -9.60 -9.20 -19.48
N TYR A 42 -10.52 -8.27 -19.79
CA TYR A 42 -10.75 -7.03 -19.02
C TYR A 42 -10.96 -7.25 -17.52
N PHE A 43 -11.49 -8.42 -17.13
CA PHE A 43 -11.63 -8.79 -15.72
C PHE A 43 -10.26 -8.90 -15.01
N LEU A 44 -9.23 -9.40 -15.70
CA LEU A 44 -7.87 -9.45 -15.15
C LEU A 44 -7.27 -8.05 -14.97
N ASP A 45 -7.59 -7.08 -15.84
CA ASP A 45 -7.17 -5.69 -15.64
C ASP A 45 -7.77 -5.11 -14.35
N LEU A 46 -9.04 -5.39 -14.06
CA LEU A 46 -9.68 -4.96 -12.81
C LEU A 46 -9.03 -5.60 -11.58
N LEU A 47 -8.71 -6.90 -11.63
CA LEU A 47 -8.04 -7.61 -10.55
C LEU A 47 -6.63 -7.09 -10.27
N VAL A 48 -5.98 -6.44 -11.25
CA VAL A 48 -4.67 -5.82 -11.08
C VAL A 48 -4.81 -4.37 -10.63
N GLY A 49 -5.62 -3.58 -11.32
CA GLY A 49 -5.75 -2.13 -11.13
C GLY A 49 -6.45 -1.73 -9.84
N LEU A 50 -7.50 -2.45 -9.43
CA LEU A 50 -8.27 -2.11 -8.23
C LEU A 50 -7.43 -2.22 -6.94
N PRO A 51 -6.64 -3.28 -6.71
CA PRO A 51 -5.63 -3.32 -5.64
C PRO A 51 -4.64 -2.16 -5.60
N VAL A 52 -4.16 -1.71 -6.77
CA VAL A 52 -3.23 -0.59 -6.86
C VAL A 52 -3.92 0.69 -6.41
N LEU A 53 -5.16 0.93 -6.87
CA LEU A 53 -5.99 2.06 -6.42
C LEU A 53 -6.26 2.02 -4.92
N ILE A 54 -6.59 0.86 -4.35
CA ILE A 54 -6.78 0.70 -2.91
C ILE A 54 -5.50 1.09 -2.14
N THR A 55 -4.33 0.72 -2.67
CA THR A 55 -3.04 1.06 -2.06
C THR A 55 -2.81 2.57 -1.97
N VAL A 56 -3.23 3.34 -3.00
CA VAL A 56 -3.14 4.81 -3.03
C VAL A 56 -3.80 5.45 -1.80
N PHE A 57 -4.90 4.87 -1.30
CA PHE A 57 -5.60 5.38 -0.13
C PHE A 57 -5.12 4.75 1.19
N LEU A 58 -4.89 3.43 1.20
CA LEU A 58 -4.56 2.71 2.43
C LEU A 58 -3.12 2.96 2.92
N SER A 59 -2.16 3.21 2.03
CA SER A 59 -0.78 3.48 2.43
C SER A 59 -0.63 4.80 3.21
N PRO A 60 -1.16 5.95 2.74
CA PRO A 60 -1.16 7.19 3.51
C PRO A 60 -1.90 7.06 4.86
N LEU A 61 -3.02 6.34 4.89
CA LEU A 61 -3.75 6.07 6.11
C LEU A 61 -2.92 5.21 7.09
N GLY A 62 -2.20 4.21 6.57
CA GLY A 62 -1.28 3.37 7.33
C GLY A 62 -0.11 4.17 7.91
N LEU A 63 0.42 5.12 7.14
CA LEU A 63 1.46 6.06 7.56
C LEU A 63 0.96 6.96 8.70
N TYR A 64 -0.26 7.50 8.58
CA TYR A 64 -0.89 8.30 9.64
C TYR A 64 -0.98 7.55 10.97
N TYR A 65 -1.44 6.30 10.95
CA TYR A 65 -1.49 5.47 12.16
C TYR A 65 -0.10 5.13 12.70
N SER A 66 0.89 4.93 11.82
CA SER A 66 2.28 4.70 12.24
C SER A 66 2.88 5.92 12.95
N ILE A 67 2.61 7.13 12.45
CA ILE A 67 3.05 8.38 13.09
C ILE A 67 2.38 8.56 14.47
N LYS A 68 1.07 8.29 14.57
CA LYS A 68 0.37 8.31 15.87
C LYS A 68 0.97 7.33 16.87
N SER A 69 1.29 6.12 16.42
CA SER A 69 1.95 5.10 17.24
C SER A 69 3.31 5.56 17.80
N ILE A 70 4.10 6.29 17.00
CA ILE A 70 5.37 6.89 17.43
C ILE A 70 5.14 7.98 18.48
N LYS A 71 4.18 8.89 18.25
CA LYS A 71 3.85 9.96 19.21
C LYS A 71 3.42 9.40 20.56
N GLN A 72 2.64 8.32 20.55
CA GLN A 72 2.16 7.66 21.77
C GLN A 72 3.14 6.64 22.37
N LYS A 73 4.31 6.43 21.73
CA LYS A 73 5.35 5.49 22.16
C LYS A 73 4.82 4.06 22.39
N GLU A 74 3.88 3.62 21.56
CA GLU A 74 3.30 2.25 21.61
C GLU A 74 4.35 1.17 21.27
N ALA A 75 4.37 0.04 21.98
CA ALA A 75 5.31 -1.08 21.75
C ALA A 75 6.83 -0.70 21.73
N SER A 76 7.65 -1.54 21.09
CA SER A 76 9.10 -1.31 20.95
C SER A 76 9.43 -0.32 19.84
N LYS A 77 10.53 0.43 20.00
CA LYS A 77 11.01 1.42 19.02
C LYS A 77 11.19 0.77 17.64
N VAL A 78 11.89 -0.37 17.59
CA VAL A 78 12.16 -1.12 16.35
C VAL A 78 10.87 -1.42 15.58
N LEU A 79 9.85 -1.90 16.28
CA LEU A 79 8.59 -2.29 15.65
C LEU A 79 7.84 -1.08 15.08
N ARG A 80 7.81 0.06 15.79
CA ARG A 80 7.17 1.28 15.29
C ARG A 80 7.82 1.81 14.02
N TYR A 81 9.14 1.91 14.00
CA TYR A 81 9.87 2.43 12.83
C TYR A 81 9.81 1.45 11.65
N LYS A 82 9.77 0.14 11.88
CA LYS A 82 9.58 -0.87 10.83
C LYS A 82 8.34 -0.57 9.97
N TYR A 83 7.18 -0.39 10.60
CA TYR A 83 5.94 -0.10 9.86
C TYR A 83 5.91 1.32 9.30
N LEU A 84 6.55 2.29 9.96
CA LEU A 84 6.70 3.63 9.40
C LEU A 84 7.41 3.58 8.04
N TYR A 85 8.57 2.90 7.97
CA TYR A 85 9.35 2.79 6.74
C TYR A 85 8.61 2.03 5.65
N TYR A 86 7.85 0.98 6.02
CA TYR A 86 7.01 0.26 5.06
C TYR A 86 5.97 1.17 4.39
N HIS A 87 5.19 1.93 5.17
CA HIS A 87 4.21 2.84 4.59
C HIS A 87 4.86 4.00 3.85
N LEU A 88 5.99 4.52 4.34
CA LEU A 88 6.73 5.59 3.67
C LEU A 88 7.20 5.14 2.29
N PHE A 89 7.73 3.93 2.17
CA PHE A 89 8.16 3.35 0.90
C PHE A 89 6.99 3.30 -0.10
N PHE A 90 5.83 2.76 0.30
CA PHE A 90 4.66 2.71 -0.58
C PHE A 90 4.12 4.10 -0.93
N CYS A 91 4.13 5.07 -0.01
CA CYS A 91 3.78 6.45 -0.32
C CYS A 91 4.71 7.07 -1.37
N VAL A 92 6.02 6.80 -1.32
CA VAL A 92 6.97 7.24 -2.36
C VAL A 92 6.64 6.59 -3.70
N LEU A 93 6.36 5.29 -3.73
CA LEU A 93 5.93 4.61 -4.97
C LEU A 93 4.65 5.21 -5.56
N ILE A 94 3.69 5.57 -4.71
CA ILE A 94 2.45 6.24 -5.14
C ILE A 94 2.75 7.61 -5.76
N LEU A 95 3.63 8.40 -5.15
CA LEU A 95 4.03 9.70 -5.71
C LEU A 95 4.72 9.55 -7.07
N LEU A 96 5.59 8.55 -7.22
CA LEU A 96 6.22 8.23 -8.51
C LEU A 96 5.18 7.81 -9.56
N PHE A 97 4.24 6.94 -9.18
CA PHE A 97 3.14 6.51 -10.05
C PHE A 97 2.29 7.70 -10.52
N ILE A 98 1.88 8.58 -9.60
CA ILE A 98 1.11 9.78 -9.92
C ILE A 98 1.92 10.71 -10.84
N SER A 99 3.23 10.87 -10.58
CA SER A 99 4.09 11.71 -11.42
C SER A 99 4.17 11.20 -12.86
N VAL A 100 4.33 9.89 -13.05
CA VAL A 100 4.34 9.27 -14.39
C VAL A 100 2.98 9.43 -15.05
N PHE A 101 1.90 9.13 -14.32
CA PHE A 101 0.53 9.28 -14.82
C PHE A 101 0.23 10.70 -15.29
N ILE A 102 0.62 11.73 -14.53
CA ILE A 102 0.44 13.13 -14.94
C ILE A 102 1.22 13.44 -16.22
N THR A 103 2.45 12.96 -16.34
CA THR A 103 3.28 13.15 -17.54
C THR A 103 2.62 12.52 -18.76
N ASP A 104 2.13 11.28 -18.63
CA ASP A 104 1.45 10.59 -19.72
C ASP A 104 0.18 11.33 -20.13
N VAL A 105 -0.67 11.72 -19.17
CA VAL A 105 -1.91 12.48 -19.46
C VAL A 105 -1.62 13.80 -20.17
N LYS A 106 -0.56 14.52 -19.78
CA LYS A 106 -0.14 15.78 -20.43
C LYS A 106 0.31 15.60 -21.88
N GLN A 107 0.70 14.41 -22.31
CA GLN A 107 1.02 14.17 -23.73
C GLN A 107 -0.24 14.14 -24.61
N PHE A 108 -1.42 13.97 -24.02
CA PHE A 108 -2.69 13.90 -24.73
C PHE A 108 -3.48 15.22 -24.76
N PHE A 109 -3.00 16.28 -24.09
CA PHE A 109 -3.62 17.61 -24.02
C PHE A 109 -2.63 18.70 -24.40
#